data_AF-A0A1T1HQN6-F1
#
_entry.id   AF-A0A1T1HQN6-F1
#
_cell.length_a   1.000
_cell.length_b   1.000
_cell.length_c   1.000
_cell.angle_alpha   90.00
_cell.angle_beta   90.00
_cell.angle_gamma   90.00
#
_symmetry.space_group_name_H-M   'P 1'
#
loop_
_entity.id
_entity.type
_entity.pdbx_description
1 polymer ?
#
loop_
_entity_poly.entity_id
_entity_poly.type
_entity_poly.pdbx_seq_one_letter_code
_entity_poly.pdbx_strand_id
1 'polypeptide(L)'
;MVGGKPPRQHIWEAIRKLNASSKELTTYAVARKSGQDDQAVRAYFRDMAKAGIVNKVRTLPRLDAEWTLLKDEGVEAPRVTRGGKITKLGDGAENVWRALRILGEFTAAEAAVAASVNGVSISEFGAHVYLSGLAKAGYVTRRGGTAGFKTRFCLVPSRYTGPKHPIYQRDFDQVYDPNLDQVVWRKADQQVAQ
;
A
#
# COMPACT_ATOMS: atom_id res chain seq x y z
N MET A 1 12.63 -1.85 15.58
CA MET A 1 11.51 -0.91 15.37
C MET A 1 10.69 -1.43 14.20
N VAL A 2 9.42 -1.77 14.44
CA VAL A 2 8.53 -2.37 13.44
C VAL A 2 8.03 -1.24 12.53
N GLY A 3 8.19 -1.39 11.21
CA GLY A 3 7.91 -0.36 10.19
C GLY A 3 6.61 0.42 10.43
N GLY A 4 6.73 1.75 10.45
CA GLY A 4 5.69 2.69 10.88
C GLY A 4 4.33 2.45 10.22
N LYS A 5 3.26 2.55 11.01
CA LYS A 5 1.90 2.62 10.47
C LYS A 5 1.78 3.93 9.69
N PRO A 6 1.23 3.92 8.45
CA PRO A 6 1.11 5.15 7.68
C PRO A 6 0.12 6.11 8.35
N PRO A 7 0.26 7.43 8.18
CA PRO A 7 -0.66 8.44 8.76
C PRO A 7 -2.14 8.13 8.54
N ARG A 8 -2.52 7.70 7.33
CA ARG A 8 -3.90 7.32 7.00
C ARG A 8 -4.41 6.14 7.81
N GLN A 9 -3.54 5.19 8.17
CA GLN A 9 -3.88 4.06 9.05
C GLN A 9 -4.24 4.53 10.45
N HIS A 10 -3.49 5.47 11.02
CA HIS A 10 -3.82 6.06 12.31
C HIS A 10 -5.18 6.77 12.28
N ILE A 11 -5.46 7.51 11.20
CA ILE A 11 -6.75 8.21 11.01
C ILE A 11 -7.90 7.20 10.93
N TRP A 12 -7.75 6.14 10.13
CA TRP A 12 -8.78 5.12 9.95
C TRP A 12 -9.08 4.35 11.25
N GLU A 13 -8.05 3.93 11.98
CA GLU A 13 -8.23 3.29 13.29
C GLU A 13 -8.96 4.21 14.28
N ALA A 14 -8.68 5.52 14.25
CA ALA A 14 -9.37 6.50 15.08
C ALA A 14 -10.85 6.65 14.70
N ILE A 15 -11.15 6.72 13.40
CA ILE A 15 -12.53 6.77 12.86
C ILE A 15 -13.32 5.55 13.34
N ARG A 16 -12.80 4.33 13.12
CA ARG A 16 -13.49 3.08 13.51
C ARG A 16 -13.72 3.02 15.03
N LYS A 17 -12.73 3.40 15.84
CA LYS A 17 -12.87 3.45 17.30
C LYS A 17 -13.90 4.47 17.77
N LEU A 18 -13.98 5.65 17.13
CA LEU A 18 -14.97 6.68 17.49
C LEU A 18 -16.38 6.24 17.10
N ASN A 19 -16.54 5.70 15.90
CA ASN A 19 -17.80 5.15 15.40
C ASN A 19 -18.32 4.01 16.30
N ALA A 20 -17.44 3.10 16.73
CA ALA A 20 -17.80 2.01 17.64
C ALA A 20 -18.16 2.47 19.06
N SER A 21 -17.70 3.67 19.48
CA SER A 21 -17.97 4.21 20.82
C SER A 21 -19.23 5.07 20.87
N SER A 22 -20.01 5.15 19.78
CA SER A 22 -21.15 6.07 19.60
C SER A 22 -20.83 7.53 19.93
N LYS A 23 -19.55 7.93 19.83
CA LYS A 23 -19.12 9.32 19.99
C LYS A 23 -19.29 10.06 18.67
N GLU A 24 -19.55 11.36 18.75
CA GLU A 24 -19.60 12.22 17.57
C GLU A 24 -18.31 12.08 16.75
N LEU A 25 -18.46 11.66 15.50
CA LEU A 25 -17.34 11.50 14.58
C LEU A 25 -17.04 12.86 13.96
N THR A 26 -16.24 13.66 14.65
CA THR A 26 -15.78 14.95 14.14
C THR A 26 -14.35 14.89 13.62
N THR A 27 -14.00 15.84 12.73
CA THR A 27 -12.63 15.97 12.22
C THR A 27 -11.66 16.19 13.37
N TYR A 28 -12.03 17.07 14.32
CA TYR A 28 -11.23 17.38 15.49
C TYR A 28 -10.99 16.16 16.38
N ALA A 29 -12.05 15.40 16.70
CA ALA A 29 -11.94 14.20 17.54
C ALA A 29 -11.01 13.15 16.92
N VAL A 30 -11.08 12.99 15.60
CA VAL A 30 -10.23 12.05 14.84
C VAL A 30 -8.78 12.52 14.83
N ALA A 31 -8.51 13.81 14.62
CA ALA A 31 -7.16 14.35 14.63
C ALA A 31 -6.47 14.11 15.98
N ARG A 32 -7.15 14.42 17.09
CA ARG A 32 -6.63 14.19 18.45
C ARG A 32 -6.39 12.71 18.75
N LYS A 33 -7.29 11.83 18.32
CA LYS A 33 -7.17 10.39 18.59
C LYS A 33 -6.15 9.69 17.70
N SER A 34 -5.92 10.19 16.49
CA SER A 34 -4.93 9.65 15.54
C SER A 34 -3.53 10.29 15.69
N GLY A 35 -3.42 11.40 16.41
CA GLY A 35 -2.18 12.17 16.53
C GLY A 35 -1.74 12.81 15.20
N GLN A 36 -2.65 12.93 14.24
CA GLN A 36 -2.38 13.51 12.93
C GLN A 36 -2.86 14.95 12.85
N ASP A 37 -2.25 15.72 11.94
CA ASP A 37 -2.64 17.10 11.68
C ASP A 37 -4.07 17.23 11.13
N ASP A 38 -4.78 18.27 11.56
CA ASP A 38 -6.17 18.53 11.19
C ASP A 38 -6.35 18.70 9.68
N GLN A 39 -5.40 19.33 8.98
CA GLN A 39 -5.48 19.51 7.53
C GLN A 39 -5.34 18.16 6.80
N ALA A 40 -4.45 17.28 7.28
CA ALA A 40 -4.30 15.93 6.75
C ALA A 40 -5.59 15.10 6.95
N VAL A 41 -6.20 15.19 8.13
CA VAL A 41 -7.47 14.53 8.47
C VAL A 41 -8.61 15.06 7.60
N ARG A 42 -8.77 16.38 7.46
CA ARG A 42 -9.77 17.00 6.57
C ARG A 42 -9.60 16.57 5.12
N ALA A 43 -8.35 16.54 4.64
CA ALA A 43 -8.05 16.11 3.28
C ALA A 43 -8.48 14.66 3.05
N TYR A 44 -8.20 13.78 4.00
CA TYR A 44 -8.57 12.37 3.89
C TYR A 44 -10.08 12.14 4.00
N PHE A 45 -10.78 12.84 4.91
CA PHE A 45 -12.25 12.82 4.98
C PHE A 45 -12.90 13.26 3.67
N ARG A 46 -12.39 14.34 3.06
CA ARG A 46 -12.87 14.81 1.75
C ARG A 46 -12.69 13.75 0.66
N ASP A 47 -11.54 13.07 0.64
CA ASP A 47 -11.25 12.04 -0.35
C ASP A 47 -12.14 10.79 -0.14
N MET A 48 -12.35 10.39 1.12
CA MET A 48 -13.26 9.29 1.49
C MET A 48 -14.73 9.61 1.23
N ALA A 49 -15.13 10.88 1.38
CA ALA A 49 -16.49 11.32 1.10
C ALA A 49 -16.82 11.20 -0.39
N LYS A 50 -15.88 11.57 -1.26
CA LYS A 50 -16.01 11.36 -2.70
C LYS A 50 -16.04 9.88 -3.08
N ALA A 51 -15.41 9.02 -2.28
CA ALA A 51 -15.43 7.57 -2.46
C ALA A 51 -16.70 6.89 -1.90
N GLY A 52 -17.61 7.64 -1.28
CA GLY A 52 -18.83 7.09 -0.67
C GLY A 52 -18.59 6.27 0.61
N ILE A 53 -17.43 6.41 1.24
CA ILE A 53 -17.07 5.67 2.46
C ILE A 53 -17.59 6.38 3.71
N VAL A 54 -17.55 7.71 3.69
CA VAL A 54 -18.05 8.58 4.77
C VAL A 54 -18.97 9.64 4.16
N ASN A 55 -19.85 10.21 4.98
CA ASN A 55 -20.65 11.35 4.57
C ASN A 55 -20.46 12.52 5.51
N LYS A 56 -20.50 13.74 4.99
CA LYS A 56 -20.49 14.95 5.81
C LYS A 56 -21.92 15.23 6.26
N VAL A 57 -22.16 15.21 7.58
CA VAL A 57 -23.49 15.51 8.15
C VAL A 57 -23.69 17.02 8.18
N ARG A 58 -22.75 17.74 8.79
CA ARG A 58 -22.79 19.20 8.90
C ARG A 58 -21.40 19.79 9.08
N THR A 59 -21.27 21.06 8.74
CA THR A 59 -20.07 21.85 9.05
C THR A 59 -20.20 22.40 10.47
N LEU A 60 -19.12 22.33 11.24
CA LEU A 60 -19.03 22.90 12.58
C LEU A 60 -18.13 24.15 12.57
N PRO A 61 -18.19 25.00 13.61
CA PRO A 61 -17.27 26.13 13.74
C PRO A 61 -15.80 25.69 13.77
N ARG A 62 -14.87 26.64 13.59
CA ARG A 62 -13.41 26.42 13.67
C ARG A 62 -12.86 25.36 12.70
N LEU A 63 -13.39 25.34 11.47
CA LEU A 63 -12.97 24.43 10.39
C LEU A 63 -13.15 22.93 10.74
N ASP A 64 -14.09 22.61 11.61
CA ASP A 64 -14.47 21.24 11.94
C ASP A 64 -15.73 20.82 11.15
N ALA A 65 -16.03 19.53 11.19
CA ALA A 65 -17.18 18.94 10.54
C ALA A 65 -17.55 17.65 11.24
N GLU A 66 -18.85 17.39 11.30
CA GLU A 66 -19.40 16.11 11.74
C GLU A 66 -19.59 15.20 10.53
N TRP A 67 -19.20 13.94 10.71
CA TRP A 67 -19.19 12.91 9.68
C TRP A 67 -19.94 11.68 10.15
N THR A 68 -20.41 10.88 9.19
CA THR A 68 -20.89 9.52 9.43
C THR A 68 -20.09 8.54 8.62
N LEU A 69 -19.80 7.38 9.20
CA LEU A 69 -19.19 6.27 8.48
C LEU A 69 -20.30 5.50 7.75
N LEU A 70 -20.29 5.53 6.41
CA LEU A 70 -21.26 4.81 5.59
C LEU A 70 -20.85 3.36 5.36
N LYS A 71 -19.55 3.13 5.11
CA LYS A 71 -18.99 1.81 4.81
C LYS A 71 -17.69 1.58 5.57
N ASP A 72 -17.65 0.52 6.37
CA ASP A 72 -16.41 0.06 7.01
C ASP A 72 -15.64 -0.83 6.02
N GLU A 73 -14.52 -0.33 5.49
CA GLU A 73 -13.61 -1.04 4.59
C GLU A 73 -12.65 -2.01 5.32
N GLY A 74 -12.84 -2.23 6.62
CA GLY A 74 -12.12 -3.24 7.40
C GLY A 74 -10.93 -2.67 8.18
N VAL A 75 -9.92 -3.50 8.43
CA VAL A 75 -8.79 -3.15 9.32
C VAL A 75 -7.83 -2.16 8.66
N GLU A 76 -7.57 -2.33 7.37
CA GLU A 76 -6.66 -1.47 6.62
C GLU A 76 -7.36 -0.19 6.12
N ALA A 77 -6.66 0.93 6.19
CA ALA A 77 -7.18 2.21 5.76
C ALA A 77 -7.47 2.22 4.26
N PRO A 78 -8.65 2.69 3.82
CA PRO A 78 -8.99 2.73 2.42
C PRO A 78 -8.05 3.65 1.64
N ARG A 79 -7.41 3.10 0.61
CA ARG A 79 -6.53 3.85 -0.29
C ARG A 79 -7.39 4.64 -1.28
N VAL A 80 -7.84 5.82 -0.86
CA VAL A 80 -8.58 6.74 -1.72
C VAL A 80 -7.66 7.76 -2.39
N THR A 81 -7.93 8.03 -3.67
CA THR A 81 -7.33 9.13 -4.42
C THR A 81 -8.11 10.43 -4.19
N ARG A 82 -7.50 11.57 -4.53
CA ARG A 82 -8.16 12.89 -4.47
C ARG A 82 -9.45 12.99 -5.30
N GLY A 83 -9.57 12.13 -6.32
CA GLY A 83 -10.75 11.99 -7.17
C GLY A 83 -11.86 11.13 -6.57
N GLY A 84 -11.69 10.56 -5.38
CA GLY A 84 -12.67 9.66 -4.77
C GLY A 84 -12.66 8.24 -5.34
N LYS A 85 -11.73 7.89 -6.23
CA LYS A 85 -11.56 6.49 -6.63
C LYS A 85 -10.85 5.74 -5.52
N ILE A 86 -11.47 4.66 -5.05
CA ILE A 86 -10.81 3.63 -4.26
C ILE A 86 -9.79 2.96 -5.17
N THR A 87 -8.54 3.09 -4.79
CA THR A 87 -7.43 2.61 -5.58
C THR A 87 -6.92 1.32 -4.97
N LYS A 88 -7.19 0.22 -5.66
CA LYS A 88 -6.57 -1.10 -5.43
C LYS A 88 -5.11 -1.17 -5.92
N LEU A 89 -4.53 -0.03 -6.32
CA LEU A 89 -3.15 0.05 -6.81
C LEU A 89 -2.23 -0.32 -5.64
N GLY A 90 -1.50 -1.42 -5.82
CA GLY A 90 -0.66 -2.04 -4.79
C GLY A 90 -1.19 -3.39 -4.32
N ASP A 91 -2.49 -3.67 -4.40
CA ASP A 91 -3.07 -4.94 -3.93
C ASP A 91 -2.57 -6.12 -4.78
N GLY A 92 -2.36 -5.91 -6.08
CA GLY A 92 -1.80 -6.92 -6.98
C GLY A 92 -0.33 -7.23 -6.65
N ALA A 93 0.48 -6.20 -6.39
CA ALA A 93 1.88 -6.38 -6.00
C ALA A 93 2.00 -7.01 -4.60
N GLU A 94 1.10 -6.65 -3.69
CA GLU A 94 0.97 -7.27 -2.37
C GLU A 94 0.63 -8.76 -2.50
N ASN A 95 -0.35 -9.11 -3.34
CA ASN A 95 -0.69 -10.51 -3.59
C ASN A 95 0.48 -11.27 -4.24
N VAL A 96 1.22 -10.64 -5.17
CA VAL A 96 2.46 -11.23 -5.71
C VAL A 96 3.47 -11.49 -4.58
N TRP A 97 3.71 -10.53 -3.68
CA TRP A 97 4.64 -10.69 -2.55
C TRP A 97 4.21 -11.81 -1.60
N ARG A 98 2.92 -11.87 -1.27
CA ARG A 98 2.33 -12.95 -0.46
C ARG A 98 2.50 -14.31 -1.15
N ALA A 99 2.24 -14.39 -2.45
CA ALA A 99 2.45 -15.59 -3.25
C ALA A 99 3.92 -15.99 -3.25
N LEU A 100 4.86 -15.03 -3.37
CA LEU A 100 6.31 -15.27 -3.39
C LEU A 100 6.78 -15.93 -2.08
N ARG A 101 6.19 -15.52 -0.96
CA ARG A 101 6.45 -16.14 0.36
C ARG A 101 5.93 -17.57 0.45
N ILE A 102 4.78 -17.88 -0.15
CA ILE A 102 4.12 -19.19 -0.04
C ILE A 102 4.70 -20.19 -1.03
N LEU A 103 4.86 -19.78 -2.29
CA LEU A 103 5.28 -20.62 -3.40
C LEU A 103 6.80 -20.67 -3.58
N GLY A 104 7.53 -19.69 -3.03
CA GLY A 104 9.00 -19.62 -3.05
C GLY A 104 9.59 -19.14 -4.39
N GLU A 105 9.17 -19.74 -5.50
CA GLU A 105 9.60 -19.34 -6.84
C GLU A 105 8.49 -19.45 -7.89
N PHE A 106 8.50 -18.53 -8.85
CA PHE A 106 7.59 -18.56 -10.00
C PHE A 106 8.02 -17.61 -11.13
N THR A 107 7.41 -17.82 -12.28
CA THR A 107 7.46 -16.92 -13.44
C THR A 107 6.50 -15.74 -13.28
N ALA A 108 6.66 -14.68 -14.08
CA ALA A 108 5.75 -13.53 -14.04
C ALA A 108 4.29 -13.90 -14.39
N ALA A 109 4.09 -14.88 -15.28
CA ALA A 109 2.77 -15.39 -15.63
C ALA A 109 2.11 -16.10 -14.43
N GLU A 110 2.84 -17.01 -13.79
CA GLU A 110 2.39 -17.69 -12.56
C GLU A 110 2.13 -16.68 -11.43
N ALA A 111 2.95 -15.64 -11.30
CA ALA A 111 2.74 -14.54 -10.35
C ALA A 111 1.40 -13.83 -10.56
N ALA A 112 1.08 -13.49 -11.81
CA ALA A 112 -0.16 -12.80 -12.15
C ALA A 112 -1.40 -13.66 -11.84
N VAL A 113 -1.31 -14.97 -12.10
CA VAL A 113 -2.37 -15.93 -11.74
C VAL A 113 -2.51 -16.04 -10.22
N ALA A 114 -1.41 -16.27 -9.50
CA ALA A 114 -1.43 -16.41 -8.04
C ALA A 114 -1.89 -15.11 -7.33
N ALA A 115 -1.62 -13.95 -7.93
CA ALA A 115 -2.02 -12.67 -7.39
C ALA A 115 -3.48 -12.28 -7.66
N SER A 116 -4.18 -13.04 -8.52
CA SER A 116 -5.56 -12.76 -8.92
C SER A 116 -6.55 -13.32 -7.89
N VAL A 117 -6.77 -12.57 -6.80
CA VAL A 117 -7.62 -12.97 -5.66
C VAL A 117 -8.53 -11.81 -5.26
N ASN A 118 -9.77 -12.10 -4.82
CA ASN A 118 -10.74 -11.11 -4.32
C ASN A 118 -11.02 -9.94 -5.28
N GLY A 119 -11.04 -10.21 -6.59
CA GLY A 119 -11.28 -9.19 -7.61
C GLY A 119 -10.15 -8.15 -7.73
N VAL A 120 -8.95 -8.48 -7.26
CA VAL A 120 -7.70 -7.79 -7.56
C VAL A 120 -6.99 -8.61 -8.62
N SER A 121 -6.45 -7.96 -9.66
CA SER A 121 -5.60 -8.60 -10.67
C SER A 121 -4.40 -7.71 -11.00
N ILE A 122 -3.34 -8.35 -11.48
CA ILE A 122 -2.16 -7.69 -12.02
C ILE A 122 -1.85 -8.34 -13.36
N SER A 123 -1.46 -7.56 -14.36
CA SER A 123 -1.02 -8.12 -15.64
C SER A 123 0.31 -8.84 -15.47
N GLU A 124 0.59 -9.82 -16.33
CA GLU A 124 1.91 -10.48 -16.39
C GLU A 124 3.04 -9.45 -16.54
N PHE A 125 2.86 -8.46 -17.41
CA PHE A 125 3.83 -7.37 -17.58
C PHE A 125 4.02 -6.57 -16.28
N GLY A 126 2.94 -6.24 -15.58
CA GLY A 126 2.99 -5.53 -14.29
C GLY A 126 3.74 -6.33 -13.23
N ALA A 127 3.47 -7.64 -13.13
CA ALA A 127 4.18 -8.54 -12.24
C ALA A 127 5.67 -8.65 -12.60
N HIS A 128 6.00 -8.75 -13.90
CA HIS A 128 7.38 -8.77 -14.38
C HIS A 128 8.13 -7.48 -14.02
N VAL A 129 7.53 -6.31 -14.24
CA VAL A 129 8.13 -5.01 -13.88
C VAL A 129 8.38 -4.93 -12.38
N TYR A 130 7.40 -5.34 -11.58
CA TYR A 130 7.51 -5.37 -10.12
C TYR A 130 8.65 -6.28 -9.64
N LEU A 131 8.65 -7.54 -10.07
CA LEU A 131 9.66 -8.54 -9.69
C LEU A 131 11.06 -8.15 -10.20
N SER A 132 11.16 -7.54 -11.37
CA SER A 132 12.43 -7.00 -11.88
C SER A 132 12.97 -5.85 -11.02
N GLY A 133 12.09 -4.96 -10.53
CA GLY A 133 12.46 -3.93 -9.58
C GLY A 133 12.98 -4.51 -8.27
N LEU A 134 12.29 -5.52 -7.74
CA LEU A 134 12.73 -6.26 -6.55
C LEU A 134 14.07 -6.97 -6.75
N ALA A 135 14.34 -7.49 -7.96
CA ALA A 135 15.59 -8.14 -8.29
C ALA A 135 16.76 -7.16 -8.23
N LYS A 136 16.58 -5.92 -8.73
CA LYS A 136 17.59 -4.85 -8.63
C LYS A 136 17.94 -4.52 -7.18
N ALA A 137 16.94 -4.52 -6.30
CA ALA A 137 17.11 -4.29 -4.87
C ALA A 137 17.57 -5.54 -4.08
N GLY A 138 17.77 -6.68 -4.76
CA GLY A 138 18.25 -7.92 -4.15
C GLY A 138 17.23 -8.71 -3.34
N TYR A 139 15.93 -8.35 -3.38
CA TYR A 139 14.87 -9.13 -2.71
C TYR A 139 14.62 -10.48 -3.36
N VAL A 140 14.77 -10.54 -4.68
CA VAL A 140 14.55 -11.76 -5.46
C VAL A 140 15.74 -12.03 -6.36
N THR A 141 16.04 -13.31 -6.57
CA THR A 141 16.97 -13.73 -7.63
C THR A 141 16.21 -13.93 -8.93
N ARG A 142 16.91 -13.72 -10.05
CA ARG A 142 16.40 -13.97 -11.40
C ARG A 142 17.17 -15.14 -12.00
N ARG A 143 16.45 -16.18 -12.47
CA ARG A 143 17.03 -17.34 -13.17
C ARG A 143 16.34 -17.56 -14.51
N GLY A 144 17.06 -18.05 -15.51
CA GLY A 144 16.56 -18.22 -16.87
C GLY A 144 16.36 -16.90 -17.62
N GLY A 145 15.45 -16.88 -18.59
CA GLY A 145 15.19 -15.72 -19.44
C GLY A 145 15.81 -15.81 -20.84
N THR A 146 16.26 -17.00 -21.25
CA THR A 146 16.68 -17.31 -22.63
C THR A 146 15.52 -17.89 -23.44
N ALA A 147 15.66 -17.95 -24.77
CA ALA A 147 14.65 -18.57 -25.63
C ALA A 147 14.31 -19.99 -25.16
N GLY A 148 13.03 -20.25 -24.89
CA GLY A 148 12.54 -21.52 -24.33
C GLY A 148 12.53 -21.63 -22.79
N PHE A 149 13.28 -20.78 -22.07
CA PHE A 149 13.34 -20.80 -20.61
C PHE A 149 12.77 -19.51 -20.00
N LYS A 150 11.52 -19.57 -19.54
CA LYS A 150 10.87 -18.44 -18.88
C LYS A 150 11.68 -17.95 -17.68
N THR A 151 11.72 -16.63 -17.51
CA THR A 151 12.36 -16.02 -16.33
C THR A 151 11.63 -16.47 -15.07
N ARG A 152 12.35 -17.07 -14.12
CA ARG A 152 11.87 -17.39 -12.78
C ARG A 152 12.45 -16.41 -11.76
N PHE A 153 11.60 -16.00 -10.84
CA PHE A 153 11.93 -15.15 -9.71
C PHE A 153 11.81 -15.97 -8.43
N CYS A 154 12.80 -15.91 -7.56
CA CYS A 154 12.81 -16.62 -6.28
C CYS A 154 13.12 -15.66 -5.14
N LEU A 155 12.33 -15.70 -4.06
CA LEU A 155 12.57 -14.89 -2.88
C LEU A 155 13.92 -15.23 -2.26
N VAL A 156 14.74 -14.22 -1.96
CA VAL A 156 15.94 -14.40 -1.15
C VAL A 156 15.49 -14.46 0.33
N PRO A 157 15.64 -15.60 1.04
CA PRO A 157 15.06 -15.74 2.38
C PRO A 157 15.56 -14.69 3.39
N SER A 158 16.83 -14.32 3.32
CA SER A 158 17.44 -13.29 4.17
C SER A 158 16.96 -11.86 3.88
N ARG A 159 16.18 -11.66 2.80
CA ARG A 159 15.61 -10.37 2.40
C ARG A 159 14.10 -10.32 2.63
N TYR A 160 13.52 -11.31 3.27
CA TYR A 160 12.15 -11.20 3.75
C TYR A 160 12.10 -10.25 4.96
N THR A 161 11.66 -9.02 4.72
CA THR A 161 11.64 -7.95 5.73
C THR A 161 10.28 -7.81 6.44
N GLY A 162 9.25 -8.49 5.95
CA GLY A 162 7.93 -8.51 6.59
C GLY A 162 6.76 -8.67 5.62
N PRO A 163 5.52 -8.55 6.15
CA PRO A 163 4.29 -8.78 5.39
C PRO A 163 3.99 -7.67 4.39
N LYS A 164 4.44 -6.43 4.63
CA LYS A 164 4.30 -5.35 3.64
C LYS A 164 5.26 -5.62 2.50
N HIS A 165 4.81 -5.44 1.27
CA HIS A 165 5.67 -5.67 0.12
C HIS A 165 6.61 -4.46 -0.08
N PRO A 166 7.88 -4.65 -0.50
CA PRO A 166 8.69 -3.54 -0.97
C PRO A 166 8.03 -2.90 -2.19
N ILE A 167 8.11 -1.57 -2.30
CA ILE A 167 7.45 -0.75 -3.31
C ILE A 167 8.48 -0.32 -4.34
N TYR A 168 8.39 -0.86 -5.55
CA TYR A 168 9.17 -0.37 -6.69
C TYR A 168 8.50 0.87 -7.28
N GLN A 169 9.16 2.02 -7.13
CA GLN A 169 8.72 3.31 -7.64
C GLN A 169 9.40 3.56 -8.98
N ARG A 170 8.76 3.09 -10.06
CA ARG A 170 9.31 3.11 -11.43
C ARG A 170 9.77 4.51 -11.87
N ASP A 171 8.98 5.54 -11.60
CA ASP A 171 9.28 6.91 -12.04
C ASP A 171 10.56 7.49 -11.41
N PHE A 172 10.92 6.99 -10.22
CA PHE A 172 12.12 7.40 -9.48
C PHE A 172 13.24 6.36 -9.56
N ASP A 173 12.99 5.23 -10.23
CA ASP A 173 13.89 4.08 -10.30
C ASP A 173 14.48 3.72 -8.91
N GLN A 174 13.59 3.56 -7.92
CA GLN A 174 13.96 3.23 -6.55
C GLN A 174 13.03 2.18 -5.91
N VAL A 175 13.51 1.50 -4.87
CA VAL A 175 12.73 0.57 -4.05
C VAL A 175 12.72 1.06 -2.60
N TYR A 176 11.51 1.34 -2.11
CA TYR A 176 11.24 1.65 -0.71
C TYR A 176 10.65 0.42 -0.02
N ASP A 177 11.17 0.06 1.15
CA ASP A 177 10.65 -1.03 1.98
C ASP A 177 9.84 -0.47 3.17
N PRO A 178 8.51 -0.64 3.19
CA PRO A 178 7.66 -0.18 4.29
C PRO A 178 7.83 -0.94 5.61
N ASN A 179 8.46 -2.12 5.63
CA ASN A 179 8.75 -2.84 6.87
C ASN A 179 10.00 -2.27 7.56
N LEU A 180 10.99 -1.83 6.76
CA LEU A 180 12.21 -1.19 7.24
C LEU A 180 12.09 0.34 7.35
N ASP A 181 11.07 0.91 6.72
CA ASP A 181 10.89 2.35 6.56
C ASP A 181 12.09 3.04 5.89
N GLN A 182 12.64 2.40 4.85
CA GLN A 182 13.87 2.85 4.20
C GLN A 182 13.79 2.71 2.67
N VAL A 183 14.41 3.64 1.95
CA VAL A 183 14.76 3.41 0.53
C VAL A 183 16.01 2.52 0.48
N VAL A 184 15.82 1.27 0.10
CA VAL A 184 16.86 0.23 0.15
C VAL A 184 17.66 0.10 -1.14
N TRP A 185 17.17 0.72 -2.23
CA TRP A 185 17.85 0.73 -3.52
C TRP A 185 17.41 1.96 -4.32
N ARG A 186 18.37 2.63 -4.96
CA ARG A 186 18.15 3.64 -6.02
C ARG A 186 19.13 3.37 -7.15
N LYS A 187 18.68 3.57 -8.38
CA LYS A 187 19.56 3.46 -9.56
C LYS A 187 20.72 4.45 -9.53
N ALA A 188 20.50 5.67 -9.00
CA ALA A 188 21.53 6.69 -8.89
C ALA A 188 22.75 6.22 -8.06
N ASP A 189 22.51 5.43 -7.01
CA ASP A 189 23.57 4.93 -6.13
C ASP A 189 24.50 3.93 -6.84
N GLN A 190 24.04 3.29 -7.93
CA GLN A 190 24.84 2.38 -8.73
C GLN A 190 25.79 3.09 -9.70
N GLN A 191 25.49 4.34 -10.10
CA GLN A 191 26.32 5.10 -11.04
C GLN A 191 27.54 5.74 -10.37
N VAL A 192 27.52 5.92 -9.05
CA VAL A 192 28.65 6.48 -8.29
C VAL A 192 29.69 5.41 -7.94
N ALA A 193 29.33 4.13 -8.06
CA ALA A 193 30.18 2.99 -7.70
C ALA A 193 30.88 2.33 -8.91
N GLN A 194 30.81 2.93 -10.10
CA GLN A 194 31.47 2.46 -11.33
C GLN A 194 32.57 3.41 -11.79
#